data_AF-A0A0P0SH62-F1
#
_entry.id   AF-A0A0P0SH62-F1
#
_cell.length_a   1.000
_cell.length_b   1.000
_cell.length_c   1.000
_cell.angle_alpha   90.00
_cell.angle_beta   90.00
_cell.angle_gamma   90.00
#
_symmetry.space_group_name_H-M   'P 1'
#
loop_
_entity.id
_entity.type
_entity.pdbx_description
1 polymer ?
#
loop_
_entity_poly.entity_id
_entity_poly.type
_entity_poly.pdbx_seq_one_letter_code
_entity_poly.pdbx_strand_id
1 'polypeptide(L)'
;MDRVPPYVARDAPAAPPAPVVPAPRRPSGGPPRTTARPWWDVPPGPPVEPAGPPDADGRLPGFPAALLPRPPRPPRVVGGGLLVGIATLIGVFTLVVGAATAAGPVPGTAVAAAEISEWRDGGGRTRVDAITRDLAAVVRAGERRDVAAMGDACRDLRDDVAAARAYRPIPDERAQASWTAGLDAGADGARHCVAGTALADPGLLRQAADDLDAMSAHVDAVAARIAEPTGG
;
A
#
# COMPACT_ATOMS: atom_id res chain seq x y z
N MET A 1 -47.05 -12.90 -41.04
CA MET A 1 -47.10 -11.53 -40.47
C MET A 1 -47.81 -11.65 -39.13
N ASP A 2 -47.07 -12.07 -38.10
CA ASP A 2 -47.59 -12.24 -36.74
C ASP A 2 -47.39 -10.94 -35.96
N ARG A 3 -48.48 -10.38 -35.41
CA ARG A 3 -48.46 -9.18 -34.57
C ARG A 3 -48.05 -9.58 -33.15
N VAL A 4 -46.91 -9.07 -32.70
CA VAL A 4 -46.46 -9.15 -31.31
C VAL A 4 -47.38 -8.28 -30.43
N PRO A 5 -47.91 -8.79 -29.31
CA PRO A 5 -48.77 -8.02 -28.42
C PRO A 5 -47.98 -6.95 -27.64
N PRO A 6 -48.62 -5.82 -27.25
CA PRO A 6 -47.96 -4.76 -26.50
C PRO A 6 -47.61 -5.22 -25.08
N TYR A 7 -46.39 -4.87 -24.66
CA TYR A 7 -45.88 -5.10 -23.32
C TYR A 7 -46.61 -4.22 -22.30
N VAL A 8 -47.28 -4.84 -21.33
CA VAL A 8 -47.95 -4.14 -20.23
C VAL A 8 -46.95 -4.01 -19.08
N ALA A 9 -46.51 -2.79 -18.79
CA ALA A 9 -45.62 -2.50 -17.67
C ALA A 9 -46.37 -2.80 -16.36
N ARG A 10 -45.83 -3.72 -15.55
CA ARG A 10 -46.31 -3.95 -14.17
C ARG A 10 -45.70 -2.87 -13.28
N ASP A 11 -46.56 -2.21 -12.52
CA ASP A 11 -46.16 -1.25 -11.48
C ASP A 11 -45.20 -1.90 -10.48
N ALA A 12 -44.02 -1.28 -10.32
CA ALA A 12 -43.03 -1.70 -9.35
C ALA A 12 -43.54 -1.41 -7.92
N PRO A 13 -43.37 -2.35 -6.97
CA PRO A 13 -43.76 -2.12 -5.58
C PRO A 13 -42.94 -0.97 -4.97
N ALA A 14 -43.62 -0.11 -4.22
CA ALA A 14 -43.01 1.01 -3.52
C ALA A 14 -41.89 0.53 -2.58
N ALA A 15 -40.73 1.18 -2.65
CA ALA A 15 -39.57 0.88 -1.82
C ALA A 15 -39.92 1.06 -0.32
N PRO A 16 -39.45 0.16 0.56
CA PRO A 16 -39.65 0.31 2.00
C PRO A 16 -38.94 1.57 2.53
N PRO A 17 -39.47 2.20 3.59
CA PRO A 17 -38.85 3.36 4.21
C PRO A 17 -37.46 3.00 4.77
N ALA A 18 -36.50 3.90 4.59
CA ALA A 18 -35.15 3.73 5.09
C ALA A 18 -35.12 3.67 6.63
N PRO A 19 -34.25 2.84 7.25
CA PRO A 19 -34.11 2.79 8.69
C PRO A 19 -33.56 4.13 9.22
N VAL A 20 -34.22 4.66 10.25
CA VAL A 20 -33.78 5.86 10.97
C VAL A 20 -32.53 5.49 11.79
N VAL A 21 -31.36 5.90 11.32
CA VAL A 21 -30.10 5.74 12.06
C VAL A 21 -30.02 6.84 13.12
N PRO A 22 -29.94 6.53 14.41
CA PRO A 22 -29.77 7.54 15.45
C PRO A 22 -28.40 8.22 15.31
N ALA A 23 -28.39 9.55 15.38
CA ALA A 23 -27.18 10.35 15.25
C ALA A 23 -26.16 10.01 16.36
N PRO A 24 -24.85 9.95 16.04
CA PRO A 24 -23.81 9.69 17.03
C PRO A 24 -23.81 10.79 18.11
N ARG A 25 -23.87 10.37 19.39
CA ARG A 25 -23.72 11.28 20.53
C ARG A 25 -22.33 11.89 20.50
N ARG A 26 -22.24 13.21 20.42
CA ARG A 26 -20.96 13.94 20.56
C ARG A 26 -20.41 13.71 21.98
N PRO A 27 -19.18 13.24 22.15
CA PRO A 27 -18.54 13.20 23.46
C PRO A 27 -18.26 14.63 23.94
N SER A 28 -18.81 14.99 25.10
CA SER A 28 -18.66 16.30 25.76
C SER A 28 -17.31 16.48 26.45
N GLY A 29 -16.22 15.96 25.87
CA GLY A 29 -14.88 16.06 26.42
C GLY A 29 -13.98 16.86 25.47
N GLY A 30 -13.70 18.12 25.80
CA GLY A 30 -12.65 18.87 25.12
C GLY A 30 -11.28 18.23 25.37
N PRO A 31 -10.35 18.26 24.40
CA PRO A 31 -9.02 17.73 24.60
C PRO A 31 -8.31 18.50 25.73
N PRO A 32 -7.53 17.82 26.59
CA PRO A 32 -6.70 18.50 27.57
C PRO A 32 -5.74 19.44 26.82
N ARG A 33 -5.70 20.71 27.21
CA ARG A 33 -4.69 21.66 26.75
C ARG A 33 -3.35 21.23 27.33
N THR A 34 -2.63 20.36 26.61
CA THR A 34 -1.22 20.12 26.84
C THR A 34 -0.46 21.36 26.38
N THR A 35 -0.02 22.19 27.33
CA THR A 35 1.01 23.19 27.07
C THR A 35 2.26 22.44 26.62
N ALA A 36 2.51 22.42 25.31
CA ALA A 36 3.73 21.88 24.74
C ALA A 36 4.91 22.64 25.35
N ARG A 37 5.72 21.96 26.16
CA ARG A 37 6.97 22.51 26.64
C ARG A 37 7.90 22.71 25.44
N PRO A 38 8.58 23.85 25.32
CA PRO A 38 9.50 24.06 24.23
C PRO A 38 10.64 23.03 24.29
N TRP A 39 11.08 22.56 23.13
CA TRP A 39 12.07 21.48 22.98
C TRP A 39 13.46 21.82 23.55
N TRP A 40 13.72 23.09 23.87
CA TRP A 40 14.99 23.54 24.45
C TRP A 40 15.06 23.39 25.98
N ASP A 41 13.95 23.06 26.65
CA ASP A 41 13.87 22.89 28.11
C ASP A 41 14.29 21.48 28.62
N VAL A 42 14.89 20.66 27.74
CA VAL A 42 15.37 19.32 28.11
C VAL A 42 16.77 19.45 28.73
N PRO A 43 16.96 19.17 30.03
CA PRO A 43 18.29 19.17 30.62
C PRO A 43 19.16 18.12 29.92
N PRO A 44 20.47 18.39 29.73
CA PRO A 44 21.38 17.39 29.18
C PRO A 44 21.31 16.13 30.05
N GLY A 45 21.10 14.99 29.40
CA GLY A 45 21.08 13.70 30.08
C GLY A 45 22.40 13.44 30.82
N PRO A 46 22.38 12.59 31.86
CA PRO A 46 23.61 12.22 32.56
C PRO A 46 24.63 11.62 31.56
N PRO A 47 25.95 11.79 31.83
CA PRO A 47 26.99 11.19 30.99
C PRO A 47 26.74 9.70 30.86
N VAL A 48 26.61 9.22 29.63
CA VAL A 48 26.48 7.78 29.36
C VAL A 48 27.85 7.17 29.58
N GLU A 49 27.97 6.34 30.62
CA GLU A 49 29.19 5.60 30.90
C GLU A 49 29.47 4.65 29.71
N PRO A 50 30.71 4.64 29.16
CA PRO A 50 31.03 3.82 28.01
C PRO A 50 30.83 2.34 28.36
N ALA A 51 30.10 1.64 27.48
CA ALA A 51 29.84 0.21 27.66
C ALA A 51 31.17 -0.56 27.76
N GLY A 52 31.33 -1.29 28.86
CA GLY A 52 32.48 -2.19 29.05
C GLY A 52 32.54 -3.25 27.95
N PRO A 53 33.73 -3.82 27.69
CA PRO A 53 33.86 -4.92 26.74
C PRO A 53 32.98 -6.10 27.17
N PRO A 54 32.39 -6.86 26.22
CA PRO A 54 31.59 -8.03 26.53
C PRO A 54 32.42 -9.08 27.29
N ASP A 55 31.79 -9.74 28.26
CA ASP A 55 32.41 -10.84 29.00
C ASP A 55 32.74 -12.02 28.05
N ALA A 56 33.54 -12.98 28.50
CA ALA A 56 33.98 -14.13 27.69
C ALA A 56 32.84 -14.94 27.04
N ASP A 57 31.62 -14.84 27.57
CA ASP A 57 30.42 -15.50 27.07
C ASP A 57 29.58 -14.60 26.13
N GLY A 58 30.09 -13.43 25.74
CA GLY A 58 29.40 -12.47 24.87
C GLY A 58 28.21 -11.76 25.53
N ARG A 59 28.08 -11.82 26.87
CA ARG A 59 27.03 -11.12 27.62
C ARG A 59 27.49 -9.72 28.03
N LEU A 60 26.58 -8.76 27.91
CA LEU A 60 26.77 -7.42 28.46
C LEU A 60 26.31 -7.40 29.93
N PRO A 61 27.17 -6.98 30.88
CA PRO A 61 26.79 -6.86 32.28
C PRO A 61 25.68 -5.82 32.46
N GLY A 62 24.63 -6.18 33.22
CA GLY A 62 23.53 -5.26 33.59
C GLY A 62 22.22 -5.39 32.80
N PHE A 63 22.15 -6.23 31.76
CA PHE A 63 20.89 -6.48 31.05
C PHE A 63 20.03 -7.54 31.77
N PRO A 64 18.78 -7.24 32.18
CA PRO A 64 17.90 -8.23 32.79
C PRO A 64 17.55 -9.32 31.76
N ALA A 65 17.87 -10.58 32.08
CA ALA A 65 17.66 -11.74 31.20
C ALA A 65 16.19 -11.95 30.77
N ALA A 66 15.24 -11.31 31.46
CA ALA A 66 13.83 -11.31 31.11
C ALA A 66 13.49 -10.51 29.84
N LEU A 67 14.36 -9.60 29.41
CA LEU A 67 14.18 -8.79 28.20
C LEU A 67 14.93 -9.33 26.98
N LEU A 68 15.74 -10.38 27.15
CA LEU A 68 16.39 -11.01 26.01
C LEU A 68 15.35 -11.81 25.22
N PRO A 69 15.27 -11.63 23.88
CA PRO A 69 14.43 -12.46 23.04
C PRO A 69 14.81 -13.93 23.25
N ARG A 70 13.81 -14.76 23.56
CA ARG A 70 14.03 -16.20 23.73
C ARG A 70 14.72 -16.75 22.48
N PRO A 71 15.74 -17.61 22.61
CA PRO A 71 16.40 -18.21 21.46
C PRO A 71 15.36 -18.88 20.57
N PRO A 72 15.39 -18.65 19.24
CA PRO A 72 14.46 -19.25 18.33
C PRO A 72 14.56 -20.77 18.48
N ARG A 73 13.42 -21.41 18.78
CA ARG A 73 13.34 -22.88 18.80
C ARG A 73 13.81 -23.39 17.43
N PRO A 74 14.60 -24.46 17.36
CA PRO A 74 15.01 -25.02 16.07
C PRO A 74 13.77 -25.30 15.23
N PRO A 75 13.75 -24.87 13.95
CA PRO A 75 12.59 -25.05 13.10
C PRO A 75 12.32 -26.55 12.99
N ARG A 76 11.14 -26.98 13.45
CA ARG A 76 10.61 -28.27 13.04
C ARG A 76 10.45 -28.17 11.53
N VAL A 77 11.19 -29.00 10.82
CA VAL A 77 11.10 -29.18 9.37
C VAL A 77 9.67 -29.64 9.05
N VAL A 78 8.78 -28.69 8.85
CA VAL A 78 7.47 -28.92 8.24
C VAL A 78 7.72 -28.82 6.74
N GLY A 79 7.65 -29.99 6.10
CA GLY A 79 7.96 -30.17 4.70
C GLY A 79 7.07 -29.33 3.77
N GLY A 80 7.71 -28.93 2.67
CA GLY A 80 7.16 -28.66 1.34
C GLY A 80 5.71 -28.20 1.22
N GLY A 81 5.51 -26.94 0.85
CA GLY A 81 4.24 -26.51 0.28
C GLY A 81 3.98 -25.01 0.33
N LEU A 82 4.86 -24.17 -0.21
CA LEU A 82 4.50 -22.79 -0.54
C LEU A 82 5.41 -22.24 -1.66
N LEU A 83 5.28 -22.77 -2.88
CA LEU A 83 5.99 -22.27 -4.07
C LEU A 83 5.09 -22.14 -5.30
N VAL A 84 3.79 -21.89 -5.12
CA VAL A 84 2.90 -21.64 -6.25
C VAL A 84 1.93 -20.53 -5.85
N GLY A 85 2.15 -19.30 -6.31
CA GLY A 85 1.19 -18.24 -6.04
C GLY A 85 1.44 -16.84 -6.62
N ILE A 86 2.59 -16.51 -7.22
CA ILE A 86 2.84 -15.14 -7.70
C ILE A 86 3.51 -15.14 -9.10
N ALA A 87 2.89 -15.81 -10.07
CA ALA A 87 3.38 -15.84 -11.46
C ALA A 87 2.31 -15.46 -12.50
N THR A 88 1.16 -14.91 -12.10
CA THR A 88 0.03 -14.63 -13.00
C THR A 88 -0.49 -13.20 -12.87
N LEU A 89 0.39 -12.20 -12.93
CA LEU A 89 -0.02 -10.78 -12.99
C LEU A 89 0.66 -10.00 -14.12
N ILE A 90 1.07 -10.70 -15.19
CA ILE A 90 1.53 -10.04 -16.43
C ILE A 90 0.67 -10.57 -17.57
N GLY A 91 -0.39 -9.84 -17.92
CA GLY A 91 -1.11 -10.11 -19.15
C GLY A 91 -2.60 -9.78 -19.16
N VAL A 92 -2.98 -8.53 -18.93
CA VAL A 92 -4.28 -8.02 -19.40
C VAL A 92 -4.13 -6.58 -19.90
N PHE A 93 -3.44 -6.40 -21.02
CA PHE A 93 -3.45 -5.13 -21.76
C PHE A 93 -3.69 -5.33 -23.26
N THR A 94 -4.44 -6.39 -23.61
CA THR A 94 -4.83 -6.68 -25.00
C THR A 94 -6.35 -6.67 -25.14
N LEU A 95 -6.84 -5.48 -25.47
CA LEU A 95 -7.79 -5.21 -26.56
C LEU A 95 -9.15 -5.96 -26.50
N VAL A 96 -10.15 -5.31 -25.91
CA VAL A 96 -11.57 -5.57 -26.20
C VAL A 96 -12.22 -4.27 -26.67
N VAL A 97 -12.30 -4.11 -27.98
CA VAL A 97 -13.20 -3.16 -28.66
C VAL A 97 -14.41 -3.97 -29.11
N GLY A 98 -15.59 -3.70 -28.55
CA GLY A 98 -16.80 -4.41 -28.98
C GLY A 98 -18.10 -3.95 -28.32
N ALA A 99 -18.87 -3.16 -29.10
CA ALA A 99 -20.30 -2.88 -28.99
C ALA A 99 -20.79 -2.03 -27.79
N ALA A 100 -20.66 -0.70 -27.90
CA ALA A 100 -21.40 0.26 -27.09
C ALA A 100 -22.74 0.63 -27.77
N THR A 101 -23.84 0.44 -27.04
CA THR A 101 -25.15 1.01 -27.33
C THR A 101 -25.10 2.53 -27.22
N ALA A 102 -25.76 3.24 -28.14
CA ALA A 102 -25.75 4.70 -28.25
C ALA A 102 -26.43 5.41 -27.06
N ALA A 103 -25.72 5.58 -25.96
CA ALA A 103 -25.96 6.64 -24.99
C ALA A 103 -24.98 7.78 -25.31
N GLY A 104 -25.50 8.99 -25.52
CA GLY A 104 -24.65 10.16 -25.81
C GLY A 104 -23.69 10.45 -24.64
N PRO A 105 -22.47 10.96 -24.91
CA PRO A 105 -21.50 11.26 -23.86
C PRO A 105 -22.06 12.31 -22.89
N VAL A 106 -22.05 11.99 -21.59
CA VAL A 106 -22.35 12.95 -20.53
C VAL A 106 -21.18 13.95 -20.47
N PRO A 107 -21.42 15.27 -20.54
CA PRO A 107 -20.35 16.27 -20.64
C PRO A 107 -19.26 16.20 -19.55
N GLY A 108 -19.57 15.64 -18.38
CA GLY A 108 -18.62 15.49 -17.27
C GLY A 108 -17.65 14.31 -17.36
N THR A 109 -17.98 13.24 -18.11
CA THR A 109 -17.11 12.04 -18.16
C THR A 109 -15.95 12.21 -19.14
N ALA A 110 -16.15 12.98 -20.23
CA ALA A 110 -15.11 13.26 -21.22
C ALA A 110 -13.97 14.12 -20.64
N VAL A 111 -14.29 15.08 -19.76
CA VAL A 111 -13.30 15.93 -19.09
C VAL A 111 -12.42 15.11 -18.15
N ALA A 112 -13.03 14.26 -17.30
CA ALA A 112 -12.29 13.38 -16.40
C ALA A 112 -11.35 12.42 -17.15
N ALA A 113 -11.80 11.85 -18.28
CA ALA A 113 -10.98 10.97 -19.11
C ALA A 113 -9.76 11.68 -19.72
N ALA A 114 -9.92 12.94 -20.14
CA ALA A 114 -8.84 13.76 -20.66
C ALA A 114 -7.82 14.11 -19.57
N GLU A 115 -8.28 14.51 -18.39
CA GLU A 115 -7.41 14.84 -17.25
C GLU A 115 -6.60 13.63 -16.76
N ILE A 116 -7.23 12.44 -16.69
CA ILE A 116 -6.54 11.19 -16.34
C ILE A 116 -5.48 10.85 -17.40
N SER A 117 -5.79 11.04 -18.68
CA SER A 117 -4.83 10.77 -19.76
C SER A 117 -3.66 11.75 -19.73
N GLU A 118 -3.92 13.04 -19.50
CA GLU A 118 -2.90 14.06 -19.32
C GLU A 118 -2.02 13.77 -18.09
N TRP A 119 -2.62 13.36 -16.96
CA TRP A 119 -1.88 12.95 -15.77
C TRP A 119 -0.94 11.77 -16.07
N ARG A 120 -1.47 10.76 -16.77
CA ARG A 120 -0.77 9.53 -17.14
C ARG A 120 0.42 9.84 -18.04
N ASP A 121 0.19 10.63 -19.10
CA ASP A 121 1.18 10.95 -20.12
C ASP A 121 2.17 12.04 -19.66
N GLY A 122 1.78 12.90 -18.71
CA GLY A 122 2.64 13.91 -18.09
C GLY A 122 3.70 13.34 -17.13
N GLY A 123 3.69 12.02 -16.88
CA GLY A 123 4.65 11.34 -16.00
C GLY A 123 4.03 10.40 -14.97
N GLY A 124 2.70 10.37 -14.83
CA GLY A 124 2.01 9.48 -13.88
C GLY A 124 2.33 8.00 -14.13
N ARG A 125 2.31 7.58 -15.41
CA ARG A 125 2.70 6.22 -15.80
C ARG A 125 4.15 5.90 -15.43
N THR A 126 5.07 6.84 -15.64
CA THR A 126 6.48 6.65 -15.27
C THR A 126 6.65 6.36 -13.77
N ARG A 127 5.85 7.01 -12.90
CA ARG A 127 5.89 6.75 -11.45
C ARG A 127 5.35 5.38 -11.08
N VAL A 128 4.24 4.97 -11.69
CA VAL A 128 3.68 3.62 -11.51
C VAL A 128 4.67 2.55 -11.98
N ASP A 129 5.26 2.72 -13.17
CA ASP A 129 6.21 1.77 -13.74
C ASP A 129 7.50 1.64 -12.91
N ALA A 130 7.96 2.73 -12.31
CA ALA A 130 9.14 2.73 -11.43
C ALA A 130 8.88 1.91 -10.17
N ILE A 131 7.79 2.21 -9.46
CA ILE A 131 7.34 1.45 -8.28
C ILE A 131 7.18 -0.05 -8.58
N THR A 132 6.49 -0.40 -9.67
CA THR A 132 6.27 -1.80 -10.06
C THR A 132 7.58 -2.53 -10.35
N ARG A 133 8.54 -1.84 -10.97
CA ARG A 133 9.88 -2.39 -11.26
C ARG A 133 10.64 -2.69 -9.98
N ASP A 134 10.56 -1.80 -8.99
CA ASP A 134 11.27 -1.93 -7.72
C ASP A 134 10.65 -3.02 -6.85
N LEU A 135 9.32 -3.10 -6.79
CA LEU A 135 8.62 -4.23 -6.15
C LEU A 135 9.08 -5.56 -6.74
N ALA A 136 9.14 -5.66 -8.07
CA ALA A 136 9.64 -6.85 -8.74
C ALA A 136 11.14 -7.11 -8.46
N ALA A 137 11.94 -6.07 -8.26
CA ALA A 137 13.35 -6.21 -7.88
C ALA A 137 13.51 -6.76 -6.46
N VAL A 138 12.71 -6.28 -5.50
CA VAL A 138 12.65 -6.80 -4.12
C VAL A 138 12.30 -8.28 -4.12
N VAL A 139 11.22 -8.67 -4.83
CA VAL A 139 10.80 -10.09 -4.94
C VAL A 139 11.93 -10.94 -5.52
N ARG A 140 12.50 -10.54 -6.67
CA ARG A 140 13.61 -11.27 -7.31
C ARG A 140 14.82 -11.42 -6.41
N ALA A 141 15.16 -10.40 -5.61
CA ALA A 141 16.26 -10.48 -4.66
C ALA A 141 15.96 -11.46 -3.51
N GLY A 142 14.73 -11.43 -2.98
CA GLY A 142 14.23 -12.37 -1.98
C GLY A 142 14.28 -13.83 -2.45
N GLU A 143 13.84 -14.11 -3.68
CA GLU A 143 13.91 -15.45 -4.30
C GLU A 143 15.34 -15.99 -4.38
N ARG A 144 16.31 -15.12 -4.69
CA ARG A 144 17.73 -15.46 -4.74
C ARG A 144 18.40 -15.51 -3.36
N ARG A 145 17.68 -15.13 -2.30
CA ARG A 145 18.22 -14.93 -0.94
C ARG A 145 19.39 -13.95 -0.90
N ASP A 146 19.35 -12.96 -1.79
CA ASP A 146 20.37 -11.92 -1.91
C ASP A 146 19.96 -10.70 -1.07
N VAL A 147 20.38 -10.72 0.20
CA VAL A 147 20.00 -9.69 1.19
C VAL A 147 20.55 -8.31 0.81
N ALA A 148 21.73 -8.26 0.20
CA ALA A 148 22.33 -7.01 -0.25
C ALA A 148 21.51 -6.41 -1.41
N ALA A 149 21.23 -7.20 -2.45
CA ALA A 149 20.40 -6.72 -3.56
C ALA A 149 18.98 -6.37 -3.13
N MET A 150 18.43 -7.06 -2.12
CA MET A 150 17.13 -6.74 -1.54
C MET A 150 17.15 -5.38 -0.82
N GLY A 151 18.22 -5.11 -0.06
CA GLY A 151 18.41 -3.82 0.61
C GLY A 151 18.55 -2.66 -0.38
N ASP A 152 19.23 -2.88 -1.50
CA ASP A 152 19.34 -1.90 -2.60
C ASP A 152 17.97 -1.63 -3.23
N ALA A 153 17.26 -2.68 -3.65
CA ALA A 153 15.94 -2.55 -4.25
C ALA A 153 14.92 -1.86 -3.31
N CYS A 154 15.00 -2.09 -2.01
CA CYS A 154 14.14 -1.42 -1.03
C CYS A 154 14.49 0.07 -0.85
N ARG A 155 15.73 0.48 -1.08
CA ARG A 155 16.11 1.90 -1.11
C ARG A 155 15.61 2.59 -2.38
N ASP A 156 15.73 1.93 -3.52
CA ASP A 156 15.20 2.42 -4.80
C ASP A 156 13.68 2.63 -4.68
N LEU A 157 12.95 1.61 -4.18
CA LEU A 157 11.51 1.70 -3.95
C LEU A 157 11.13 2.88 -3.05
N ARG A 158 11.87 3.10 -1.96
CA ARG A 158 11.64 4.23 -1.04
C ARG A 158 11.74 5.57 -1.78
N ASP A 159 12.75 5.71 -2.62
CA ASP A 159 13.05 6.95 -3.32
C ASP A 159 12.00 7.19 -4.43
N ASP A 160 11.56 6.16 -5.13
CA ASP A 160 10.49 6.26 -6.14
C ASP A 160 9.10 6.48 -5.52
N VAL A 161 8.82 5.89 -4.34
CA VAL A 161 7.62 6.23 -3.55
C VAL A 161 7.63 7.69 -3.14
N ALA A 162 8.77 8.23 -2.69
CA ALA A 162 8.88 9.65 -2.35
C ALA A 162 8.67 10.55 -3.57
N ALA A 163 9.23 10.18 -4.73
CA ALA A 163 9.05 10.91 -5.97
C ALA A 163 7.60 10.84 -6.49
N ALA A 164 6.92 9.71 -6.31
CA ALA A 164 5.52 9.53 -6.64
C ALA A 164 4.59 10.37 -5.76
N ARG A 165 4.87 10.50 -4.45
CA ARG A 165 4.13 11.40 -3.53
C ARG A 165 4.26 12.87 -3.90
N ALA A 166 5.42 13.27 -4.42
CA ALA A 166 5.69 14.64 -4.83
C ALA A 166 5.10 14.98 -6.22
N TYR A 167 4.60 13.99 -6.96
CA TYR A 167 3.99 14.18 -8.27
C TYR A 167 2.56 14.69 -8.16
N ARG A 168 2.01 15.28 -9.24
CA ARG A 168 0.63 15.78 -9.26
C ARG A 168 -0.37 14.66 -8.91
N PRO A 169 -1.42 14.94 -8.12
CA PRO A 169 -2.47 13.97 -7.80
C PRO A 169 -3.17 13.41 -9.05
N ILE A 170 -3.70 12.18 -8.93
CA ILE A 170 -4.59 11.59 -9.93
C ILE A 170 -5.90 12.38 -9.93
N PRO A 171 -6.38 12.84 -11.10
CA PRO A 171 -7.66 13.56 -11.21
C PRO A 171 -8.89 12.62 -11.17
N ASP A 172 -8.88 11.67 -10.23
CA ASP A 172 -10.03 10.84 -9.84
C ASP A 172 -9.89 10.60 -8.33
N GLU A 173 -10.86 11.04 -7.54
CA GLU A 173 -10.76 11.05 -6.07
C GLU A 173 -10.57 9.64 -5.48
N ARG A 174 -11.20 8.61 -6.07
CA ARG A 174 -11.12 7.23 -5.59
C ARG A 174 -9.77 6.60 -5.93
N ALA A 175 -9.30 6.83 -7.15
CA ALA A 175 -7.96 6.44 -7.57
C ALA A 175 -6.92 7.16 -6.72
N GLN A 176 -7.07 8.46 -6.47
CA GLN A 176 -6.14 9.24 -5.65
C GLN A 176 -6.11 8.76 -4.19
N ALA A 177 -7.25 8.42 -3.61
CA ALA A 177 -7.31 7.85 -2.26
C ALA A 177 -6.56 6.51 -2.19
N SER A 178 -6.80 5.62 -3.17
CA SER A 178 -6.10 4.33 -3.26
C SER A 178 -4.60 4.51 -3.48
N TRP A 179 -4.22 5.42 -4.38
CA TRP A 179 -2.83 5.76 -4.66
C TRP A 179 -2.10 6.27 -3.42
N THR A 180 -2.73 7.18 -2.66
CA THR A 180 -2.14 7.72 -1.43
C THR A 180 -1.95 6.62 -0.39
N ALA A 181 -2.96 5.78 -0.17
CA ALA A 181 -2.87 4.64 0.76
C ALA A 181 -1.78 3.64 0.34
N GLY A 182 -1.67 3.36 -0.96
CA GLY A 182 -0.61 2.51 -1.50
C GLY A 182 0.78 3.11 -1.29
N LEU A 183 0.96 4.41 -1.49
CA LEU A 183 2.23 5.09 -1.23
C LEU A 183 2.59 5.16 0.26
N ASP A 184 1.59 5.22 1.15
CA ASP A 184 1.76 5.09 2.61
C ASP A 184 2.27 3.69 2.99
N ALA A 185 1.56 2.65 2.57
CA ALA A 185 2.00 1.27 2.77
C ALA A 185 3.39 1.02 2.15
N GLY A 186 3.66 1.52 0.95
CA GLY A 186 4.96 1.40 0.29
C GLY A 186 6.11 2.06 1.04
N ALA A 187 5.87 3.21 1.66
CA ALA A 187 6.88 3.89 2.47
C ALA A 187 7.18 3.14 3.78
N ASP A 188 6.16 2.58 4.43
CA ASP A 188 6.31 1.71 5.59
C ASP A 188 7.07 0.43 5.23
N GLY A 189 6.64 -0.24 4.16
CA GLY A 189 7.28 -1.47 3.68
C GLY A 189 8.73 -1.28 3.27
N ALA A 190 9.06 -0.20 2.55
CA ALA A 190 10.43 0.12 2.20
C ALA A 190 11.29 0.42 3.44
N ARG A 191 10.76 1.15 4.44
CA ARG A 191 11.47 1.40 5.72
C ARG A 191 11.75 0.10 6.47
N HIS A 192 10.74 -0.75 6.65
CA HIS A 192 10.89 -2.04 7.31
C HIS A 192 11.84 -2.96 6.54
N CYS A 193 11.80 -2.96 5.21
CA CYS A 193 12.69 -3.76 4.39
C CYS A 193 14.15 -3.33 4.53
N VAL A 194 14.44 -2.02 4.44
CA VAL A 194 15.80 -1.50 4.60
C VAL A 194 16.34 -1.81 6.00
N ALA A 195 15.52 -1.64 7.04
CA ALA A 195 15.92 -1.99 8.40
C ALA A 195 16.12 -3.51 8.57
N GLY A 196 15.23 -4.32 8.02
CA GLY A 196 15.28 -5.78 8.11
C GLY A 196 16.47 -6.38 7.36
N THR A 197 16.82 -5.86 6.19
CA THR A 197 18.02 -6.26 5.44
C THR A 197 19.30 -5.86 6.16
N ALA A 198 19.37 -4.65 6.72
CA ALA A 198 20.54 -4.18 7.46
C ALA A 198 20.77 -4.94 8.77
N LEU A 199 19.71 -5.32 9.48
CA LEU A 199 19.78 -6.02 10.77
C LEU A 199 19.67 -7.55 10.65
N ALA A 200 19.46 -8.08 9.44
CA ALA A 200 19.10 -9.47 9.21
C ALA A 200 17.90 -9.93 10.07
N ASP A 201 16.92 -9.05 10.25
CA ASP A 201 15.77 -9.26 11.14
C ASP A 201 14.57 -9.84 10.35
N PRO A 202 14.19 -11.12 10.56
CA PRO A 202 13.08 -11.74 9.85
C PRO A 202 11.70 -11.23 10.27
N GLY A 203 11.58 -10.55 11.41
CA GLY A 203 10.37 -9.87 11.86
C GLY A 203 10.12 -8.61 11.04
N LEU A 204 11.14 -7.76 10.89
CA LEU A 204 11.08 -6.56 10.04
C LEU A 204 10.88 -6.92 8.56
N LEU A 205 11.53 -7.96 8.06
CA LEU A 205 11.31 -8.43 6.68
C LEU A 205 9.88 -8.96 6.46
N ARG A 206 9.26 -9.55 7.48
CA ARG A 206 7.85 -9.97 7.40
C ARG A 206 6.91 -8.77 7.38
N GLN A 207 7.12 -7.79 8.27
CA GLN A 207 6.34 -6.55 8.26
C GLN A 207 6.46 -5.83 6.90
N ALA A 208 7.68 -5.78 6.35
CA ALA A 208 7.90 -5.24 5.02
C ALA A 208 7.07 -5.97 3.95
N ALA A 209 7.03 -7.30 3.97
CA ALA A 209 6.23 -8.08 3.02
C ALA A 209 4.73 -7.74 3.14
N ASP A 210 4.19 -7.69 4.36
CA ASP A 210 2.78 -7.35 4.61
C ASP A 210 2.43 -5.95 4.08
N ASP A 211 3.32 -4.97 4.30
CA ASP A 211 3.15 -3.59 3.82
C ASP A 211 3.26 -3.49 2.28
N LEU A 212 4.18 -4.23 1.66
CA LEU A 212 4.36 -4.25 0.21
C LEU A 212 3.22 -4.98 -0.53
N ASP A 213 2.62 -5.99 0.10
CA ASP A 213 1.39 -6.62 -0.39
C ASP A 213 0.22 -5.63 -0.34
N ALA A 214 0.07 -4.87 0.76
CA ALA A 214 -0.92 -3.81 0.86
C ALA A 214 -0.71 -2.70 -0.20
N MET A 215 0.54 -2.29 -0.43
CA MET A 215 0.90 -1.36 -1.50
C MET A 215 0.45 -1.90 -2.87
N SER A 216 0.77 -3.16 -3.18
CA SER A 216 0.46 -3.79 -4.46
C SER A 216 -1.07 -3.83 -4.70
N ALA A 217 -1.85 -4.20 -3.68
CA ALA A 217 -3.32 -4.19 -3.77
C ALA A 217 -3.90 -2.80 -4.09
N HIS A 218 -3.32 -1.75 -3.52
CA HIS A 218 -3.73 -0.37 -3.80
C HIS A 218 -3.32 0.09 -5.20
N VAL A 219 -2.14 -0.29 -5.68
CA VAL A 219 -1.68 0.00 -7.05
C VAL A 219 -2.58 -0.71 -8.08
N ASP A 220 -2.97 -1.96 -7.82
CA ASP A 220 -3.91 -2.70 -8.67
C ASP A 220 -5.28 -2.03 -8.71
N ALA A 221 -5.79 -1.52 -7.58
CA ALA A 221 -7.04 -0.77 -7.53
C ALA A 221 -6.97 0.52 -8.38
N VAL A 222 -5.83 1.21 -8.38
CA VAL A 222 -5.58 2.38 -9.24
C VAL A 222 -5.55 1.96 -10.71
N ALA A 223 -4.83 0.89 -11.04
CA ALA A 223 -4.74 0.39 -12.41
C ALA A 223 -6.12 -0.03 -12.96
N ALA A 224 -6.90 -0.77 -12.18
CA ALA A 224 -8.26 -1.16 -12.53
C ALA A 224 -9.15 0.07 -12.79
N ARG A 225 -9.07 1.09 -11.92
CA ARG A 225 -9.86 2.32 -12.07
C ARG A 225 -9.47 3.15 -13.30
N ILE A 226 -8.19 3.17 -13.65
CA ILE A 226 -7.70 3.88 -14.84
C ILE A 226 -7.99 3.09 -16.13
N ALA A 227 -8.10 1.76 -16.04
CA ALA A 227 -8.38 0.86 -17.16
C ALA A 227 -9.89 0.68 -17.44
N GLU A 228 -10.76 0.97 -16.46
CA GLU A 228 -12.20 1.04 -16.69
C GLU A 228 -12.43 1.95 -17.92
N PRO A 229 -13.01 1.42 -19.01
CA PRO A 229 -13.44 2.26 -20.10
C PRO A 229 -14.34 3.31 -19.47
N THR A 230 -14.07 4.59 -19.71
CA THR A 230 -14.95 5.70 -19.29
C THR A 230 -16.28 5.68 -20.06
N GLY A 231 -16.78 4.50 -20.40
CA GLY A 231 -18.01 4.21 -21.13
C GLY A 231 -19.17 4.07 -20.16
N GLY A 232 -20.12 5.00 -20.30
CA GLY A 232 -21.51 4.80 -19.90
C GLY A 232 -22.31 4.05 -20.96
#